data_AF-A0A7X6ZF68-F1
#
_entry.id   AF-A0A7X6ZF68-F1
#
_cell.length_a   1.000
_cell.length_b   1.000
_cell.length_c   1.000
_cell.angle_alpha   90.00
_cell.angle_beta   90.00
_cell.angle_gamma   90.00
#
_symmetry.space_group_name_H-M   'P 1'
#
loop_
_entity.id
_entity.type
_entity.pdbx_description
1 polymer ?
#
loop_
_entity_poly.entity_id
_entity_poly.type
_entity_poly.pdbx_seq_one_letter_code
_entity_poly.pdbx_strand_id
1 'polypeptide(L)' 'MRIHKSFCRFDCEYYPCHDLIEINCLFCYCPLYKLGDCGGDYTILKNNLKDCSKCLLPHKIHNFEYILMRYLKDVSQEP' A
#
# COMPACT_ATOMS: atom_id res chain seq x y z
N MET A 1 -4.11 22.41 8.29
CA MET A 1 -3.71 21.43 7.25
C MET A 1 -4.74 20.31 7.26
N ARG A 2 -5.51 20.11 6.18
CA ARG A 2 -6.46 18.98 6.09
C ARG A 2 -5.68 17.75 5.62
N ILE A 3 -5.70 16.68 6.41
CA ILE A 3 -5.11 15.39 6.00
C ILE A 3 -6.17 14.67 5.18
N HIS A 4 -5.93 14.52 3.88
CA HIS A 4 -6.76 13.70 3.03
C HIS A 4 -6.44 12.23 3.30
N LYS A 5 -7.47 11.46 3.65
CA LYS A 5 -7.34 10.02 3.96
C LYS A 5 -7.43 9.14 2.72
N SER A 6 -7.93 9.68 1.62
CA SER A 6 -7.96 9.02 0.33
C SER A 6 -7.89 10.04 -0.80
N PHE A 7 -7.35 9.60 -1.94
CA PHE A 7 -7.34 10.34 -3.20
C PHE A 7 -7.28 9.32 -4.34
N CYS A 8 -8.09 9.51 -5.38
CA CYS A 8 -8.06 8.70 -6.59
C CYS A 8 -7.54 9.54 -7.76
N ARG A 9 -6.47 9.08 -8.40
CA ARG A 9 -5.83 9.76 -9.53
C ARG A 9 -6.24 9.12 -10.86
N PHE A 10 -7.38 9.55 -11.40
CA PHE A 10 -7.94 9.00 -12.65
C PHE A 10 -7.10 9.29 -13.90
N ASP A 11 -6.21 10.29 -13.88
CA ASP A 11 -5.32 10.69 -14.97
C ASP A 11 -3.93 10.00 -14.91
N CYS A 12 -3.74 9.03 -14.03
CA CYS A 12 -2.49 8.28 -13.89
C CYS A 12 -2.36 7.21 -14.99
N GLU A 13 -1.16 7.06 -15.59
CA GLU A 13 -0.89 6.03 -16.62
C GLU A 13 -1.05 4.58 -16.11
N TYR A 14 -0.97 4.39 -14.79
CA TYR A 14 -1.15 3.09 -14.13
C TYR A 14 -2.60 2.85 -13.68
N TYR A 15 -3.50 3.83 -13.85
CA TYR A 15 -4.91 3.67 -13.49
C TYR A 15 -5.65 2.86 -14.57
N PRO A 16 -6.54 1.92 -14.18
CA PRO A 16 -6.85 1.47 -12.82
C PRO A 16 -5.77 0.52 -12.26
N CYS A 17 -5.12 0.89 -11.14
CA CYS A 17 -4.10 0.02 -10.54
C CYS A 17 -4.76 -1.28 -10.04
N HIS A 18 -4.31 -2.43 -10.55
CA HIS A 18 -4.92 -3.75 -10.32
C HIS A 18 -6.41 -3.83 -10.71
N ASP A 19 -6.81 -3.10 -11.76
CA ASP A 19 -8.18 -3.12 -12.32
C ASP A 19 -9.30 -2.68 -11.35
N LEU A 20 -8.94 -1.96 -10.29
CA LEU A 20 -9.89 -1.41 -9.32
C LEU A 20 -10.43 -0.03 -9.73
N ILE A 21 -11.76 0.08 -9.75
CA ILE A 21 -12.50 1.34 -9.86
C ILE A 21 -12.70 1.92 -8.45
N GLU A 22 -12.03 3.04 -8.15
CA GLU A 22 -11.95 3.73 -6.84
C GLU A 22 -10.88 3.20 -5.87
N ILE A 23 -9.66 3.71 -6.03
CA ILE A 23 -8.50 3.34 -5.21
C ILE A 23 -7.96 4.52 -4.39
N ASN A 24 -7.22 4.20 -3.33
CA ASN A 24 -6.37 5.16 -2.62
C ASN A 24 -4.98 5.23 -3.26
N CYS A 25 -4.70 6.30 -3.99
CA CYS A 25 -3.40 6.58 -4.59
C CYS A 25 -2.37 7.17 -3.62
N LEU A 26 -2.72 7.41 -2.34
CA LEU A 26 -1.74 7.90 -1.35
C LEU A 26 -0.62 6.90 -1.06
N PHE A 27 -0.84 5.61 -1.35
CA PHE A 27 0.12 4.53 -1.16
C PHE A 27 0.35 3.72 -2.44
N CYS A 28 0.49 4.39 -3.60
CA CYS A 28 0.83 3.71 -4.86
C CYS A 28 2.05 2.76 -4.74
N TYR A 29 2.95 3.04 -3.79
CA TYR A 29 3.88 2.06 -3.26
C TYR A 29 3.51 1.73 -1.80
N CYS A 30 3.50 0.44 -1.45
CA CYS A 30 3.18 0.00 -0.10
C CYS A 30 4.30 0.40 0.88
N PRO A 31 4.04 1.29 1.86
CA PRO A 31 5.07 1.71 2.81
C PRO A 31 5.45 0.58 3.78
N LEU A 32 4.67 -0.50 3.82
CA LEU A 32 4.91 -1.69 4.64
C LEU A 32 5.69 -2.77 3.89
N TYR A 33 6.18 -2.50 2.67
CA TYR A 33 6.85 -3.49 1.82
C TYR A 33 7.97 -4.24 2.55
N LYS A 34 8.81 -3.52 3.30
CA LYS A 34 9.94 -4.07 4.05
C LYS A 34 9.55 -5.00 5.21
N LEU A 35 8.31 -4.92 5.70
CA LEU A 35 7.87 -5.79 6.78
C LEU A 35 7.69 -7.22 6.25
N GLY A 36 8.21 -8.20 6.98
CA GLY A 36 7.92 -9.61 6.75
C GLY A 36 6.41 -9.83 6.81
N ASP A 37 5.81 -9.70 7.99
CA ASP A 37 4.36 -9.71 8.15
C ASP A 37 3.77 -8.31 8.03
N CYS A 38 3.37 -7.91 6.81
CA CYS A 38 2.69 -6.63 6.57
C CYS A 38 1.16 -6.73 6.57
N GLY A 39 0.58 -7.92 6.79
CA GLY A 39 -0.87 -8.18 6.66
C GLY A 39 -1.45 -8.01 5.24
N GLY A 40 -0.59 -7.94 4.23
CA GLY A 40 -0.98 -7.84 2.82
C GLY A 40 -0.91 -9.20 2.11
N ASP A 41 -1.54 -9.30 0.95
CA ASP A 41 -1.49 -10.49 0.10
C ASP A 41 -0.28 -10.40 -0.83
N TYR A 42 0.81 -11.08 -0.46
CA TYR A 42 2.07 -11.10 -1.21
C TYR A 42 2.60 -12.53 -1.33
N THR A 43 3.48 -12.74 -2.31
CA THR A 43 4.23 -13.99 -2.45
C THR A 43 5.72 -13.74 -2.34
N ILE A 44 6.49 -14.73 -1.87
CA ILE A 44 7.96 -14.67 -1.89
C ILE A 44 8.44 -15.44 -3.11
N LEU A 45 9.13 -14.73 -4.00
CA LEU A 45 9.71 -15.30 -5.21
C LEU A 45 10.94 -16.16 -4.88
N LYS A 46 11.39 -16.99 -5.84
CA LYS A 46 12.57 -17.86 -5.67
C LYS A 46 13.87 -17.11 -5.34
N ASN A 47 13.95 -15.83 -5.70
CA ASN A 47 15.08 -14.94 -5.40
C ASN A 47 14.90 -14.19 -4.07
N ASN A 48 13.96 -14.59 -3.22
CA ASN A 48 13.61 -13.97 -1.94
C ASN A 48 13.07 -12.53 -2.04
N LEU A 49 12.70 -12.07 -3.25
CA LEU A 49 11.98 -10.81 -3.39
C LEU A 49 10.51 -10.99 -3.06
N LYS A 50 9.95 -9.98 -2.40
CA LYS A 50 8.53 -9.91 -2.07
C LYS A 50 7.78 -9.38 -3.30
N ASP A 51 6.87 -10.18 -3.83
CA ASP A 51 5.99 -9.79 -4.93
C ASP A 51 4.61 -9.40 -4.39
N CYS A 52 4.30 -8.11 -4.48
CA CYS A 52 3.04 -7.50 -4.07
C CYS A 52 2.15 -7.12 -5.27
N SER A 53 2.44 -7.57 -6.49
CA SER A 53 1.73 -7.22 -7.72
C SER A 53 0.24 -7.60 -7.74
N LYS A 54 -0.21 -8.43 -6.79
CA LYS A 54 -1.62 -8.77 -6.59
C LYS A 54 -2.21 -8.20 -5.30
N CYS A 55 -1.40 -7.50 -4.52
CA CYS A 55 -1.80 -6.96 -3.22
C CYS A 55 -2.70 -5.74 -3.41
N LEU A 56 -3.90 -5.80 -2.85
CA LEU A 56 -4.83 -4.66 -2.86
C LEU A 56 -4.77 -3.83 -1.58
N LEU A 57 -3.99 -4.26 -0.58
CA LEU A 57 -3.91 -3.60 0.73
C LEU A 57 -3.71 -2.08 0.63
N PRO A 58 -2.75 -1.53 -0.14
CA PRO A 58 -2.57 -0.09 -0.24
C PRO A 58 -3.65 0.64 -1.06
N HIS A 59 -4.34 -0.07 -1.95
CA HIS A 59 -5.28 0.52 -2.89
C HIS A 59 -6.71 0.59 -2.34
N LYS A 60 -7.04 -0.12 -1.25
CA LYS A 60 -8.35 -0.01 -0.60
C LYS A 60 -8.56 1.40 -0.03
N ILE A 61 -9.67 2.03 -0.42
CA ILE A 61 -10.00 3.41 -0.04
C ILE A 61 -10.00 3.67 1.48
N HIS A 62 -10.37 2.66 2.27
CA HIS A 62 -10.49 2.74 3.73
C HIS A 62 -9.23 2.29 4.51
N ASN A 63 -8.15 1.90 3.82
CA ASN A 63 -6.98 1.35 4.49
C ASN A 63 -5.95 2.38 4.96
N PHE A 64 -6.25 3.67 4.83
CA PHE A 64 -5.29 4.71 5.14
C PHE A 64 -4.80 4.66 6.59
N GLU A 65 -5.73 4.63 7.55
CA GLU A 65 -5.42 4.54 8.96
C GLU A 65 -4.68 3.26 9.31
N TYR A 66 -5.08 2.11 8.74
CA TYR A 66 -4.40 0.84 8.96
C TYR A 66 -2.92 0.94 8.58
N ILE A 67 -2.65 1.43 7.37
CA ILE A 67 -1.29 1.51 6.83
C ILE A 67 -0.46 2.51 7.63
N LEU A 68 -1.01 3.67 7.96
CA LEU A 68 -0.33 4.69 8.75
C LEU A 68 0.02 4.16 10.15
N MET A 69 -0.92 3.50 10.83
CA MET A 69 -0.67 2.94 12.17
C MET A 69 0.38 1.83 12.14
N ARG A 70 0.33 0.94 11.14
CA ARG A 70 1.36 -0.09 10.93
C ARG A 70 2.72 0.54 10.68
N TYR A 71 2.80 1.58 9.85
CA TYR A 71 4.04 2.26 9.54
C TYR A 71 4.66 2.95 10.78
N LEU A 72 3.85 3.68 11.55
CA LEU A 72 4.32 4.37 12.76
C LEU A 72 4.76 3.38 13.85
N LYS A 73 4.11 2.22 13.95
CA LYS A 73 4.43 1.21 14.94
C LYS A 73 5.65 0.36 14.56
N ASP A 74 5.71 -0.10 13.31
CA ASP A 74 6.62 -1.18 12.92
C ASP A 74 7.80 -0.70 12.04
N VAL A 75 7.66 0.44 11.35
CA VAL A 75 8.68 0.95 10.40
C VAL A 75 9.41 2.18 10.95
N SER A 76 8.71 3.08 11.66
CA SER A 76 9.30 4.32 12.21
C SER A 76 10.22 4.08 13.42
N GLN A 77 10.52 2.82 13.73
CA GLN A 77 11.43 2.38 14.79
C GLN A 77 12.81 1.97 14.25
N GLU A 78 13.09 2.16 12.96
CA GLU A 78 14.46 2.03 12.43
C GLU A 78 15.34 3.16 13.02
N PRO A 79 16.52 2.85 13.59
CA PRO A 79 17.47 3.84 14.09
C PRO A 79 18.05 4.75 13.01
#